data_AF-A0A925VBW7-F1
#
_entry.id   AF-A0A925VBW7-F1
#
_cell.length_a   1.000
_cell.length_b   1.000
_cell.length_c   1.000
_cell.angle_alpha   90.00
_cell.angle_beta   90.00
_cell.angle_gamma   90.00
#
_symmetry.space_group_name_H-M   'P 1'
#
loop_
_entity.id
_entity.type
_entity.pdbx_description
1 polymer ?
#
loop_
_entity_poly.entity_id
_entity_poly.type
_entity_poly.pdbx_seq_one_letter_code
_entity_poly.pdbx_strand_id
1 'polypeptide(L)'
;MRRDDLLALGPDALATLANLGLVKRAQREIAAGQGPTIALEDDGTVVGTFADGVCASLPLGSRLEACRCTCKATGVCRHRIAVVLAYRESATAAAP
;
A
#
# COMPACT_ATOMS: atom_id res chain seq x y z
N MET A 1 8.18 6.65 -12.98
CA MET A 1 7.69 7.72 -12.08
C MET A 1 8.00 7.33 -10.62
N ARG A 2 8.03 8.27 -9.66
CA ARG A 2 8.17 7.97 -8.22
C ARG A 2 7.01 8.63 -7.47
N ARG A 3 6.42 7.93 -6.50
CA ARG A 3 5.29 8.41 -5.68
C ARG A 3 5.77 8.84 -4.30
N ASP A 4 6.42 10.00 -4.22
CA ASP A 4 7.00 10.50 -2.97
C ASP A 4 5.96 10.74 -1.86
N ASP A 5 4.70 11.02 -2.24
CA ASP A 5 3.56 11.10 -1.32
C ASP A 5 3.30 9.77 -0.61
N LEU A 6 3.42 8.64 -1.32
CA LEU A 6 3.32 7.31 -0.70
C LEU A 6 4.58 6.97 0.10
N LEU A 7 5.75 7.46 -0.30
CA LEU A 7 6.99 7.25 0.44
C LEU A 7 7.02 7.95 1.80
N ALA A 8 6.40 9.13 1.87
CA ALA A 8 6.20 9.88 3.09
C ALA A 8 5.23 9.21 4.09
N LEU A 9 4.38 8.28 3.63
CA LEU A 9 3.47 7.52 4.49
C LEU A 9 4.19 6.40 5.25
N GLY A 10 4.90 6.82 6.30
CA GLY A 10 5.52 6.01 7.35
C GLY A 10 4.55 5.03 8.05
N PRO A 11 5.03 3.98 8.72
CA PRO A 11 4.16 3.10 9.52
C PRO A 11 3.36 3.87 10.57
N ASP A 12 3.97 4.88 11.21
CA ASP A 12 3.31 5.73 12.19
C ASP A 12 2.22 6.61 11.57
N ALA A 13 2.49 7.22 10.40
CA ALA A 13 1.49 7.99 9.67
C ALA A 13 0.30 7.13 9.23
N LEU A 14 0.56 5.89 8.77
CA LEU A 14 -0.49 4.93 8.44
C LEU A 14 -1.28 4.49 9.69
N ALA A 15 -0.63 4.36 10.84
CA ALA A 15 -1.28 4.03 12.10
C ALA A 15 -2.22 5.16 12.56
N THR A 16 -1.83 6.43 12.36
CA THR A 16 -2.69 7.60 12.61
C THR A 16 -3.87 7.67 11.64
N LEU A 17 -3.67 7.36 10.36
CA LEU A 17 -4.73 7.42 9.34
C LEU A 17 -5.74 6.26 9.42
N ALA A 18 -5.34 5.11 9.96
CA ALA A 18 -6.16 3.93 10.05
C ALA A 18 -6.20 3.40 11.48
N ASN A 19 -5.32 2.44 11.80
CA ASN A 19 -5.02 2.02 13.15
C ASN A 19 -3.75 1.16 13.16
N LEU A 20 -3.08 1.13 14.31
CA LEU A 20 -1.84 0.37 14.50
C LEU A 20 -2.01 -1.14 14.24
N GLY A 21 -3.19 -1.70 14.51
CA GLY A 21 -3.46 -3.13 14.32
C GLY A 21 -3.36 -3.56 12.86
N LEU A 22 -3.95 -2.78 11.95
CA LEU A 22 -3.88 -3.03 10.51
C LEU A 22 -2.46 -2.88 9.97
N VAL A 23 -1.71 -1.89 10.44
CA VAL A 23 -0.31 -1.67 10.03
C VAL A 23 0.56 -2.86 10.44
N LYS A 24 0.51 -3.27 11.70
CA LYS A 24 1.29 -4.42 12.18
C LYS A 24 0.90 -5.72 11.47
N ARG A 25 -0.38 -5.88 11.12
CA ARG A 25 -0.84 -7.04 10.34
C ARG A 25 -0.27 -7.03 8.92
N ALA A 26 -0.36 -5.90 8.22
CA ALA A 26 0.19 -5.75 6.88
C ALA A 26 1.71 -6.02 6.85
N GLN A 27 2.46 -5.47 7.82
CA GLN A 27 3.90 -5.73 7.95
C GLN A 27 4.21 -7.21 8.15
N ARG A 28 3.44 -7.91 9.01
CA ARG A 28 3.62 -9.35 9.23
C ARG A 28 3.32 -10.18 7.98
N GLU A 29 2.23 -9.86 7.26
CA GLU A 29 1.87 -10.54 6.01
C GLU A 29 2.97 -10.34 4.95
N ILE A 30 3.52 -9.12 4.80
CA ILE A 30 4.64 -8.84 3.90
C ILE A 30 5.89 -9.64 4.30
N ALA A 31 6.30 -9.58 5.57
CA ALA A 31 7.46 -10.32 6.07
C ALA A 31 7.33 -11.85 5.92
N ALA A 32 6.10 -12.37 5.90
CA ALA A 32 5.80 -13.78 5.65
C ALA A 32 5.77 -14.14 4.14
N GLY A 33 6.10 -13.20 3.24
CA GLY A 33 6.04 -13.42 1.80
C GLY A 33 4.63 -13.39 1.21
N GLN A 34 3.65 -12.89 1.96
CA GLN A 34 2.23 -12.78 1.56
C GLN A 34 1.86 -11.34 1.16
N GLY A 35 2.87 -10.50 0.93
CA GLY A 35 2.69 -9.13 0.46
C GLY A 35 2.17 -9.05 -0.98
N PRO A 36 1.70 -7.87 -1.41
CA PRO A 36 1.27 -7.67 -2.78
C PRO A 36 2.46 -7.61 -3.74
N THR A 37 2.26 -8.07 -4.97
CA THR A 37 3.10 -7.66 -6.10
C THR A 37 2.74 -6.23 -6.49
N ILE A 38 3.75 -5.37 -6.59
CA ILE A 38 3.58 -3.94 -6.86
C ILE A 38 3.82 -3.62 -8.32
N ALA A 39 2.90 -2.86 -8.92
CA ALA A 39 3.03 -2.23 -10.22
C ALA A 39 2.80 -0.71 -10.09
N LEU A 40 3.61 0.07 -10.80
CA LEU A 40 3.42 1.51 -10.94
C LEU A 40 3.04 1.79 -12.39
N GLU A 41 1.83 2.28 -12.59
CA GLU A 41 1.28 2.63 -13.89
C GLU A 41 1.80 4.00 -14.38
N ASP A 42 1.69 4.26 -15.68
CA ASP A 42 2.16 5.50 -16.32
C ASP A 42 1.44 6.76 -15.82
N ASP A 43 0.19 6.62 -15.36
CA ASP A 43 -0.61 7.71 -14.78
C ASP A 43 -0.24 8.01 -13.30
N GLY A 44 0.74 7.28 -12.75
CA GLY A 44 1.19 7.40 -11.36
C GLY A 44 0.36 6.58 -10.37
N THR A 45 -0.58 5.76 -10.81
CA THR A 45 -1.32 4.84 -9.96
C THR A 45 -0.42 3.70 -9.49
N VAL A 46 -0.37 3.47 -8.17
CA VAL A 46 0.27 2.27 -7.61
C VAL A 46 -0.78 1.20 -7.41
N VAL A 47 -0.58 0.06 -8.06
CA VAL A 47 -1.44 -1.11 -7.95
C VAL A 47 -0.71 -2.20 -7.18
N GLY A 48 -1.38 -2.77 -6.19
CA GLY A 48 -0.90 -3.97 -5.53
C GLY A 48 -1.87 -5.13 -5.72
N THR A 49 -1.34 -6.23 -6.23
CA THR A 49 -2.08 -7.48 -6.47
C THR A 49 -1.64 -8.54 -5.47
N PHE A 50 -2.58 -9.07 -4.71
CA PHE A 50 -2.35 -10.09 -3.70
C PHE A 50 -2.60 -11.50 -4.28
N ALA A 51 -1.96 -12.51 -3.70
CA ALA A 51 -2.10 -13.91 -4.15
C ALA A 51 -3.53 -14.46 -4.01
N ASP A 52 -4.35 -13.86 -3.13
CA ASP A 52 -5.76 -14.19 -2.94
C ASP A 52 -6.70 -13.51 -3.97
N GLY A 53 -6.13 -12.78 -4.94
CA GLY A 53 -6.87 -12.06 -5.98
C GLY A 53 -7.40 -10.70 -5.54
N VAL A 54 -7.12 -10.25 -4.31
CA VAL A 54 -7.43 -8.88 -3.92
C VAL A 54 -6.50 -7.92 -4.66
N CYS A 55 -7.06 -6.81 -5.14
CA CYS A 55 -6.31 -5.74 -5.78
C CYS A 55 -6.62 -4.43 -5.07
N ALA A 56 -5.59 -3.65 -4.77
CA ALA A 56 -5.72 -2.28 -4.28
C ALA A 56 -5.04 -1.32 -5.25
N SER A 57 -5.73 -0.23 -5.60
CA SER A 57 -5.27 0.79 -6.53
C SER A 57 -5.25 2.12 -5.82
N LEU A 58 -4.09 2.78 -5.84
CA LEU A 58 -3.82 4.06 -5.18
C LEU A 58 -3.50 5.11 -6.26
N PRO A 59 -4.52 5.78 -6.83
CA PRO A 59 -4.30 6.81 -7.84
C PRO A 59 -3.49 7.99 -7.31
N LEU A 60 -2.86 8.73 -8.20
CA LEU A 60 -2.13 9.95 -7.84
C LEU A 60 -3.08 10.98 -7.21
N GLY A 61 -2.63 11.65 -6.15
CA GLY A 61 -3.40 12.69 -5.47
C GLY A 61 -4.61 12.19 -4.67
N SER A 62 -4.89 10.88 -4.66
CA SER A 62 -5.98 10.32 -3.87
C SER A 62 -5.56 10.07 -2.42
N ARG A 63 -6.42 10.45 -1.47
CA ARG A 63 -6.28 10.05 -0.07
C ARG A 63 -6.39 8.53 0.05
N LEU A 64 -5.65 7.93 0.98
CA LEU A 64 -5.65 6.47 1.20
C LEU A 64 -7.06 5.91 1.49
N GLU A 65 -7.90 6.71 2.15
CA GLU A 65 -9.30 6.41 2.46
C GLU A 65 -10.18 6.30 1.20
N ALA A 66 -9.88 7.11 0.18
CA ALA A 66 -10.61 7.17 -1.09
C ALA A 66 -10.07 6.21 -2.16
N CYS A 67 -8.90 5.60 -1.91
CA CYS A 67 -8.30 4.62 -2.82
C CYS A 67 -9.19 3.38 -2.97
N ARG A 68 -9.08 2.66 -4.09
CA ARG A 68 -9.94 1.51 -4.38
C ARG A 68 -9.28 0.24 -3.88
N CYS A 69 -10.09 -0.69 -3.36
CA CYS A 69 -9.65 -2.03 -3.00
C CYS A 69 -10.80 -3.01 -3.18
N THR A 70 -10.55 -4.17 -3.79
CA THR A 70 -11.59 -5.18 -4.07
C THR A 70 -12.04 -5.93 -2.81
N CYS A 71 -11.38 -5.75 -1.66
CA CYS A 71 -11.73 -6.39 -0.39
C CYS A 71 -13.02 -5.86 0.30
N LYS A 72 -13.76 -4.94 -0.33
CA LYS A 72 -15.05 -4.38 0.14
C LYS A 72 -15.03 -3.61 1.48
N ALA A 73 -13.86 -3.29 2.02
CA ALA A 73 -13.78 -2.43 3.21
C ALA A 73 -14.19 -0.98 2.88
N THR A 74 -14.95 -0.35 3.76
CA THR A 74 -15.48 1.01 3.58
C THR A 74 -14.44 2.11 3.84
N GLY A 75 -13.40 1.82 4.63
CA GLY A 75 -12.30 2.75 4.91
C GLY A 75 -10.94 2.19 4.51
N VAL A 76 -9.88 2.69 5.15
CA VAL A 76 -8.53 2.15 4.98
C VAL A 76 -8.50 0.70 5.47
N CYS A 77 -8.02 -0.21 4.62
CA CYS A 77 -7.88 -1.62 4.93
C CYS A 77 -6.42 -2.05 4.94
N ARG A 78 -6.17 -3.28 5.44
CA ARG A 78 -4.83 -3.87 5.46
C ARG A 78 -4.18 -3.93 4.08
N HIS A 79 -4.97 -4.13 3.01
CA HIS A 79 -4.44 -4.22 1.64
C HIS A 79 -3.87 -2.88 1.17
N ARG A 80 -4.63 -1.78 1.32
CA ARG A 80 -4.15 -0.45 0.92
C ARG A 80 -2.88 -0.07 1.70
N ILE A 81 -2.83 -0.38 3.00
CA ILE A 81 -1.64 -0.18 3.83
C ILE A 81 -0.47 -1.03 3.32
N ALA A 82 -0.70 -2.32 3.05
CA ALA A 82 0.33 -3.21 2.54
C ALA A 82 0.88 -2.76 1.17
N VAL A 83 0.04 -2.21 0.29
CA VAL A 83 0.50 -1.62 -0.98
C VAL A 83 1.44 -0.44 -0.73
N VAL A 84 1.10 0.48 0.20
CA VAL A 84 2.00 1.59 0.56
C VAL A 84 3.34 1.08 1.10
N LEU A 85 3.30 0.12 2.03
CA LEU A 85 4.51 -0.41 2.65
C LEU A 85 5.40 -1.16 1.65
N ALA A 86 4.83 -2.02 0.81
CA ALA A 86 5.59 -2.75 -0.21
C ALA A 86 6.11 -1.82 -1.33
N TYR A 87 5.37 -0.77 -1.69
CA TYR A 87 5.87 0.27 -2.60
C TYR A 87 7.09 0.99 -2.00
N ARG A 88 7.06 1.28 -0.70
CA ARG A 88 8.19 1.91 0.00
C ARG A 88 9.43 1.02 0.03
N GLU A 89 9.25 -0.27 0.29
CA GLU A 89 10.35 -1.25 0.29
C GLU A 89 10.97 -1.38 -1.11
N SER A 90 10.14 -1.53 -2.15
CA SER A 90 10.62 -1.61 -3.54
C SER A 90 11.32 -0.33 -4.02
N ALA A 91 10.81 0.85 -3.66
CA ALA A 91 11.43 2.13 -4.00
C ALA A 91 12.74 2.42 -3.23
N THR A 92 12.97 1.71 -2.11
CA THR A 92 14.22 1.76 -1.33
C THR A 92 15.23 0.75 -1.88
N ALA A 93 14.79 -0.45 -2.24
CA ALA A 93 15.63 -1.47 -2.87
C ALA A 93 16.11 -1.07 -4.28
N ALA A 94 15.34 -0.23 -4.97
CA ALA A 94 15.71 0.35 -6.26
C ALA A 94 16.59 1.62 -6.17
N ALA A 95 16.88 2.11 -4.96
CA ALA A 95 17.85 3.18 -4.76
C ALA A 95 19.27 2.57 -4.74
N PRO A 96 20.24 3.13 -5.50
CA PRO A 96 21.61 2.62 -5.57
C PRO A 96 22.38 2.76 -4.25
#